data_AF-A0A9P7LIJ4-F1
#
_entry.id   AF-A0A9P7LIJ4-F1
#
_cell.length_a   1.000
_cell.length_b   1.000
_cell.length_c   1.000
_cell.angle_alpha   90.00
_cell.angle_beta   90.00
_cell.angle_gamma   90.00
#
_symmetry.space_group_name_H-M   'P 1'
#
loop_
_entity.id
_entity.type
_entity.pdbx_description
1 polymer ?
#
loop_
_entity_poly.entity_id
_entity_poly.type
_entity_poly.pdbx_seq_one_letter_code
_entity_poly.pdbx_strand_id
1 'polypeptide(L)'
;MLPRKRSAPAADASDEAAPKRRSLRQAAKGNPEPEAPPPAKASPPKKTAKVTSVKKQEKPKAPAKPAKTEDSDASKGKKTAKKQEPSQPSSRGVSEDPDINSIPTINPDAPKHDGQWYWLMKAEPETRIENGVDVKFSIDDLKAKTEPEGWDGIRAYAARNNMRNMNAGDLAFFYASNCKEPGIVGIMEIVKEFSEDSKFPIPVTPCAPYYDPKSTKEKPIWDLVHVEFRKKFAVPIGLKELRGLGKPGGPLEMMQLLKQSRLSVSKVSSEEWRFLCELADSKAKDAGLEHDEGEK
;
A
#
# COMPACT_ATOMS: atom_id res chain seq x y z
N MET A 1 23.02 -44.25 88.83
CA MET A 1 24.37 -43.64 88.70
C MET A 1 24.21 -42.19 88.22
N LEU A 2 25.12 -41.32 88.67
CA LEU A 2 25.46 -39.99 88.12
C LEU A 2 27.01 -40.04 87.88
N PRO A 3 27.72 -39.04 87.28
CA PRO A 3 27.29 -37.65 87.03
C PRO A 3 27.85 -36.92 85.76
N ARG A 4 27.33 -35.70 85.49
CA ARG A 4 28.08 -34.51 84.93
C ARG A 4 28.62 -34.65 83.46
N LYS A 5 29.13 -33.63 82.75
CA LYS A 5 29.33 -32.16 82.93
C LYS A 5 29.44 -31.46 81.54
N ARG A 6 29.15 -30.14 81.49
CA ARG A 6 29.77 -28.98 80.75
C ARG A 6 30.67 -29.25 79.49
N SER A 7 30.83 -28.35 78.51
CA SER A 7 31.00 -26.87 78.60
C SER A 7 30.84 -26.14 77.24
N ALA A 8 30.60 -24.82 77.27
CA ALA A 8 31.05 -23.84 76.25
C ALA A 8 32.28 -23.06 76.81
N PRO A 9 32.98 -22.11 76.14
CA PRO A 9 32.42 -20.83 75.65
C PRO A 9 33.11 -20.12 74.43
N ALA A 10 32.56 -18.95 74.01
CA ALA A 10 33.21 -17.69 73.53
C ALA A 10 34.28 -17.69 72.38
N ALA A 11 34.52 -16.64 71.59
CA ALA A 11 33.98 -15.26 71.38
C ALA A 11 34.08 -14.92 69.85
N ASP A 12 33.72 -13.76 69.27
CA ASP A 12 33.30 -12.44 69.78
C ASP A 12 32.38 -11.71 68.75
N ALA A 13 31.92 -10.47 69.06
CA ALA A 13 30.97 -9.65 68.29
C ALA A 13 31.55 -9.04 66.98
N SER A 14 30.75 -8.58 66.00
CA SER A 14 29.97 -7.31 66.01
C SER A 14 28.97 -7.27 64.82
N ASP A 15 27.71 -6.80 64.91
CA ASP A 15 27.17 -5.42 65.11
C ASP A 15 26.95 -4.69 63.74
N GLU A 16 25.85 -3.99 63.38
CA GLU A 16 24.45 -3.88 63.85
C GLU A 16 23.53 -3.40 62.66
N ALA A 17 22.20 -3.59 62.78
CA ALA A 17 21.06 -2.90 62.12
C ALA A 17 21.00 -2.59 60.59
N ALA A 18 19.91 -3.08 59.98
CA ALA A 18 19.15 -2.32 58.95
C ALA A 18 18.01 -1.52 59.63
N PRO A 19 17.41 -0.46 59.03
CA PRO A 19 16.18 -0.71 58.24
C PRO A 19 15.67 0.36 57.21
N LYS A 20 14.87 -0.13 56.24
CA LYS A 20 13.55 0.39 55.74
C LYS A 20 13.34 1.85 55.20
N ARG A 21 12.97 1.90 53.90
CA ARG A 21 11.69 2.45 53.31
C ARG A 21 11.39 3.98 53.16
N ARG A 22 11.27 4.38 51.87
CA ARG A 22 10.02 4.86 51.16
C ARG A 22 9.58 6.36 51.20
N SER A 23 9.09 6.81 50.03
CA SER A 23 7.97 7.76 49.72
C SER A 23 8.15 9.28 49.44
N LEU A 24 7.62 9.69 48.26
CA LEU A 24 6.81 10.88 47.88
C LEU A 24 7.34 12.35 47.90
N ARG A 25 7.48 12.92 46.68
CA ARG A 25 6.61 13.93 45.97
C ARG A 25 6.40 15.36 46.55
N GLN A 26 6.30 16.33 45.62
CA GLN A 26 5.81 17.75 45.69
C GLN A 26 6.89 18.87 45.81
N ALA A 27 6.70 20.15 45.41
CA ALA A 27 5.93 20.82 44.32
C ALA A 27 6.20 22.37 44.29
N ALA A 28 5.75 23.08 43.24
CA ALA A 28 5.56 24.57 43.13
C ALA A 28 6.83 25.47 43.04
N LYS A 29 6.84 26.72 42.51
CA LYS A 29 5.92 27.59 41.69
C LYS A 29 6.70 28.82 41.12
N GLY A 30 6.25 29.45 40.01
CA GLY A 30 6.62 30.85 39.64
C GLY A 30 6.61 31.21 38.13
N ASN A 31 6.06 32.37 37.74
CA ASN A 31 6.09 33.04 36.40
C ASN A 31 5.62 34.52 36.54
N PRO A 32 6.02 35.52 35.70
CA PRO A 32 5.26 35.88 34.47
C PRO A 32 6.05 36.55 33.28
N GLU A 33 5.30 36.92 32.23
CA GLU A 33 5.55 37.61 30.93
C GLU A 33 5.84 39.14 30.95
N PRO A 34 5.89 39.92 29.82
CA PRO A 34 6.40 39.73 28.42
C PRO A 34 7.13 40.97 27.78
N GLU A 35 7.76 40.87 26.58
CA GLU A 35 7.79 41.95 25.54
C GLU A 35 8.27 41.52 24.11
N ALA A 36 8.49 42.46 23.16
CA ALA A 36 8.30 42.28 21.69
C ALA A 36 9.50 42.73 20.75
N PRO A 37 9.43 42.62 19.39
CA PRO A 37 10.55 42.67 18.40
C PRO A 37 10.73 44.07 17.70
N PRO A 38 11.44 44.32 16.55
CA PRO A 38 12.17 43.47 15.56
C PRO A 38 13.69 43.84 15.42
N PRO A 39 14.38 44.15 14.27
CA PRO A 39 14.03 44.57 12.89
C PRO A 39 14.27 43.49 11.78
N ALA A 40 14.70 43.86 10.54
CA ALA A 40 14.79 42.97 9.35
C ALA A 40 15.82 43.42 8.26
N LYS A 41 15.89 42.65 7.14
CA LYS A 41 16.74 42.73 5.90
C LYS A 41 18.04 41.89 5.98
N ALA A 42 18.61 41.35 4.89
CA ALA A 42 18.37 41.53 3.44
C ALA A 42 18.48 40.22 2.61
N SER A 43 18.09 40.26 1.33
CA SER A 43 18.04 39.12 0.40
C SER A 43 19.36 38.84 -0.36
N PRO A 44 19.66 37.58 -0.74
CA PRO A 44 20.72 37.27 -1.71
C PRO A 44 20.27 37.54 -3.17
N PRO A 45 21.16 37.95 -4.08
CA PRO A 45 20.80 38.37 -5.43
C PRO A 45 20.71 37.23 -6.46
N LYS A 46 19.77 37.34 -7.41
CA LYS A 46 19.88 36.64 -8.70
C LYS A 46 21.01 37.27 -9.52
N LYS A 47 21.80 36.46 -10.22
CA LYS A 47 22.62 36.92 -11.37
C LYS A 47 22.31 36.11 -12.63
N THR A 48 22.47 36.80 -13.75
CA THR A 48 21.99 36.46 -15.08
C THR A 48 22.77 35.34 -15.76
N ALA A 49 22.13 34.73 -16.77
CA ALA A 49 22.79 33.77 -17.66
C ALA A 49 23.95 34.42 -18.45
N LYS A 50 24.90 33.60 -18.89
CA LYS A 50 25.87 33.97 -19.92
C LYS A 50 25.93 32.87 -20.97
N VAL A 51 25.58 33.22 -22.22
CA VAL A 51 25.71 32.34 -23.38
C VAL A 51 27.16 32.37 -23.86
N THR A 52 27.74 31.21 -24.16
CA THR A 52 28.94 31.11 -25.00
C THR A 52 28.80 29.94 -25.97
N SER A 53 28.91 30.23 -27.26
CA SER A 53 28.72 29.30 -28.37
C SER A 53 30.05 28.88 -28.99
N VAL A 54 30.19 27.62 -29.41
CA VAL A 54 31.29 27.17 -30.29
C VAL A 54 30.73 26.34 -31.45
N LYS A 55 31.28 26.54 -32.66
CA LYS A 55 30.91 25.88 -33.92
C LYS A 55 31.42 24.43 -33.97
N LYS A 56 30.59 23.46 -34.40
CA LYS A 56 30.44 22.94 -35.78
C LYS A 56 31.72 22.41 -36.44
N GLN A 57 31.68 21.13 -36.84
CA GLN A 57 32.19 20.61 -38.12
C GLN A 57 31.43 19.32 -38.52
N GLU A 58 31.44 18.93 -39.80
CA GLU A 58 30.66 17.82 -40.37
C GLU A 58 31.44 17.04 -41.46
N LYS A 59 31.26 15.69 -41.50
CA LYS A 59 31.27 14.80 -42.70
C LYS A 59 32.58 14.71 -43.56
N PRO A 60 32.87 13.55 -44.20
CA PRO A 60 32.21 13.08 -45.44
C PRO A 60 31.79 11.58 -45.42
N LYS A 61 31.63 10.92 -46.59
CA LYS A 61 30.77 9.72 -46.80
C LYS A 61 31.19 8.84 -48.01
N ALA A 62 31.18 7.51 -47.86
CA ALA A 62 31.27 6.45 -48.91
C ALA A 62 32.62 6.37 -49.70
N PRO A 63 32.95 5.33 -50.53
CA PRO A 63 32.14 4.56 -51.50
C PRO A 63 31.99 3.03 -51.20
N ALA A 64 31.75 2.15 -52.20
CA ALA A 64 31.23 0.77 -52.01
C ALA A 64 31.52 -0.26 -53.14
N LYS A 65 31.31 -1.58 -52.84
CA LYS A 65 31.19 -2.78 -53.74
C LYS A 65 32.45 -3.19 -54.54
N PRO A 66 32.58 -4.42 -55.15
CA PRO A 66 31.59 -5.45 -55.61
C PRO A 66 31.56 -6.74 -54.73
N ALA A 67 30.76 -7.81 -54.91
CA ALA A 67 29.77 -8.31 -55.91
C ALA A 67 30.23 -9.37 -56.97
N LYS A 68 29.80 -10.64 -56.78
CA LYS A 68 29.50 -11.75 -57.74
C LYS A 68 28.71 -12.84 -56.96
N THR A 69 27.54 -13.35 -57.37
CA THR A 69 27.25 -14.48 -58.33
C THR A 69 27.88 -15.82 -57.85
N GLU A 70 27.30 -17.02 -57.92
CA GLU A 70 26.22 -17.67 -58.72
C GLU A 70 25.43 -18.68 -57.83
N ASP A 71 24.57 -19.60 -58.32
CA ASP A 71 23.12 -19.40 -58.63
C ASP A 71 22.33 -20.74 -58.40
N SER A 72 21.07 -20.90 -58.87
CA SER A 72 20.21 -22.15 -58.86
C SER A 72 19.58 -22.59 -57.50
N ASP A 73 18.40 -23.24 -57.41
CA ASP A 73 17.19 -23.32 -58.29
C ASP A 73 15.91 -23.60 -57.43
N ALA A 74 14.73 -23.63 -58.04
CA ALA A 74 13.41 -23.51 -57.44
C ALA A 74 12.79 -24.77 -56.79
N SER A 75 11.81 -24.53 -55.91
CA SER A 75 10.53 -25.29 -55.90
C SER A 75 9.37 -24.49 -55.29
N LYS A 76 8.12 -24.80 -55.68
CA LYS A 76 6.89 -24.10 -55.27
C LYS A 76 6.18 -24.79 -54.10
N GLY A 77 5.89 -24.04 -53.03
CA GLY A 77 5.02 -24.46 -51.93
C GLY A 77 3.84 -23.49 -51.69
N LYS A 78 2.77 -23.58 -52.48
CA LYS A 78 1.61 -22.66 -52.42
C LYS A 78 0.53 -23.15 -51.45
N LYS A 79 0.33 -22.48 -50.30
CA LYS A 79 -0.88 -22.66 -49.47
C LYS A 79 -1.36 -21.37 -48.79
N THR A 80 -2.46 -20.84 -49.33
CA THR A 80 -3.58 -20.13 -48.66
C THR A 80 -3.31 -19.33 -47.38
N ALA A 81 -3.46 -18.00 -47.48
CA ALA A 81 -3.70 -17.15 -46.32
C ALA A 81 -5.04 -17.51 -45.64
N LYS A 82 -5.10 -17.37 -44.30
CA LYS A 82 -6.36 -17.42 -43.53
C LYS A 82 -6.52 -16.09 -42.78
N LYS A 83 -7.65 -15.42 -43.02
CA LYS A 83 -8.06 -14.16 -42.37
C LYS A 83 -8.15 -14.37 -40.86
N GLN A 84 -7.45 -13.56 -40.07
CA GLN A 84 -7.68 -13.46 -38.62
C GLN A 84 -8.59 -12.26 -38.36
N GLU A 85 -9.68 -12.50 -37.65
CA GLU A 85 -10.53 -11.47 -37.04
C GLU A 85 -10.06 -11.22 -35.59
N PRO A 86 -10.34 -10.04 -35.02
CA PRO A 86 -9.64 -9.57 -33.83
C PRO A 86 -9.96 -10.41 -32.58
N SER A 87 -8.92 -10.86 -31.89
CA SER A 87 -9.01 -11.52 -30.59
C SER A 87 -9.49 -10.54 -29.52
N GLN A 88 -10.48 -10.96 -28.72
CA GLN A 88 -10.93 -10.21 -27.55
C GLN A 88 -9.84 -10.12 -26.46
N PRO A 89 -9.87 -9.10 -25.59
CA PRO A 89 -8.93 -8.99 -24.47
C PRO A 89 -9.15 -10.13 -23.47
N SER A 90 -8.15 -10.99 -23.31
CA SER A 90 -8.15 -12.03 -22.28
C SER A 90 -7.98 -11.41 -20.90
N SER A 91 -8.94 -11.62 -20.01
CA SER A 91 -8.86 -11.23 -18.61
C SER A 91 -7.77 -12.00 -17.85
N ARG A 92 -7.44 -11.48 -16.66
CA ARG A 92 -6.66 -12.13 -15.60
C ARG A 92 -6.98 -13.63 -15.52
N GLY A 93 -5.94 -14.47 -15.48
CA GLY A 93 -6.07 -15.92 -15.64
C GLY A 93 -7.00 -16.54 -14.59
N VAL A 94 -7.95 -17.36 -15.05
CA VAL A 94 -8.91 -18.07 -14.19
C VAL A 94 -8.21 -19.26 -13.53
N SER A 95 -7.73 -19.04 -12.30
CA SER A 95 -7.45 -20.11 -11.33
C SER A 95 -8.75 -20.52 -10.63
N GLU A 96 -8.81 -21.78 -10.20
CA GLU A 96 -9.84 -22.24 -9.26
C GLU A 96 -9.57 -21.66 -7.88
N ASP A 97 -9.96 -20.40 -7.69
CA ASP A 97 -10.03 -19.79 -6.36
C ASP A 97 -11.03 -20.61 -5.50
N PRO A 98 -10.76 -20.80 -4.19
CA PRO A 98 -11.69 -21.54 -3.33
C PRO A 98 -13.06 -20.85 -3.35
N ASP A 99 -14.14 -21.64 -3.52
CA ASP A 99 -15.53 -21.14 -3.58
C ASP A 99 -15.73 -20.06 -2.52
N ILE A 100 -16.08 -18.85 -2.96
CA ILE A 100 -16.15 -17.70 -2.08
C ILE A 100 -17.14 -17.92 -0.93
N ASN A 101 -18.18 -18.74 -1.14
CA ASN A 101 -19.16 -19.10 -0.13
C ASN A 101 -18.59 -20.01 0.98
N SER A 102 -17.49 -20.71 0.72
CA SER A 102 -16.74 -21.50 1.70
C SER A 102 -15.86 -20.65 2.63
N ILE A 103 -15.51 -19.42 2.23
CA ILE A 103 -14.68 -18.52 3.02
C ILE A 103 -15.56 -17.80 4.06
N PRO A 104 -15.32 -17.97 5.38
CA PRO A 104 -16.12 -17.33 6.41
C PRO A 104 -15.90 -15.80 6.40
N THR A 105 -16.98 -15.04 6.60
CA THR A 105 -16.92 -13.57 6.74
C THR A 105 -16.03 -13.12 7.90
N ILE A 106 -16.03 -13.90 9.00
CA ILE A 106 -15.29 -13.62 10.23
C ILE A 106 -14.19 -14.68 10.40
N ASN A 107 -12.95 -14.23 10.54
CA ASN A 107 -11.81 -15.03 10.95
C ASN A 107 -11.63 -14.92 12.49
N PRO A 108 -11.51 -16.05 13.23
CA PRO A 108 -11.29 -16.03 14.68
C PRO A 108 -9.92 -15.47 15.11
N ASP A 109 -8.91 -15.53 14.23
CA ASP A 109 -7.54 -15.04 14.49
C ASP A 109 -7.38 -13.53 14.17
N ALA A 110 -8.38 -12.89 13.56
CA ALA A 110 -8.35 -11.46 13.26
C ALA A 110 -8.65 -10.64 14.53
N PRO A 111 -7.73 -9.76 15.00
CA PRO A 111 -7.95 -8.88 16.14
C PRO A 111 -9.22 -8.06 15.95
N LYS A 112 -10.09 -8.06 16.96
CA LYS A 112 -11.35 -7.30 16.93
C LYS A 112 -11.16 -5.89 17.47
N HIS A 113 -11.85 -4.93 16.86
CA HIS A 113 -11.84 -3.54 17.28
C HIS A 113 -13.26 -2.97 17.40
N ASP A 114 -13.45 -2.09 18.38
CA ASP A 114 -14.72 -1.40 18.57
C ASP A 114 -14.91 -0.30 17.52
N GLY A 115 -16.07 -0.31 16.86
CA GLY A 115 -16.45 0.66 15.83
C GLY A 115 -15.69 0.50 14.51
N GLN A 116 -16.03 1.37 13.56
CA GLN A 116 -15.52 1.28 12.19
C GLN A 116 -14.06 1.72 12.08
N TRP A 117 -13.23 0.92 11.41
CA TRP A 117 -11.89 1.32 11.01
C TRP A 117 -11.83 1.65 9.52
N TYR A 118 -10.86 2.50 9.19
CA TYR A 118 -10.71 3.09 7.87
C TYR A 118 -9.34 2.80 7.29
N TRP A 119 -9.33 2.49 6.00
CA TRP A 119 -8.16 2.00 5.29
C TRP A 119 -7.98 2.69 3.94
N LEU A 120 -6.82 2.46 3.32
CA LEU A 120 -6.54 2.86 1.95
C LEU A 120 -5.69 1.77 1.29
N MET A 121 -6.13 1.31 0.13
CA MET A 121 -5.59 0.14 -0.56
C MET A 121 -5.29 0.51 -2.01
N LYS A 122 -4.07 0.19 -2.47
CA LYS A 122 -3.55 0.59 -3.78
C LYS A 122 -3.73 -0.51 -4.81
N ALA A 123 -4.27 -0.15 -5.97
CA ALA A 123 -4.30 -0.97 -7.19
C ALA A 123 -3.76 -0.16 -8.38
N GLU A 124 -3.62 -0.78 -9.55
CA GLU A 124 -3.06 -0.15 -10.76
C GLU A 124 -4.08 -0.20 -11.90
N PRO A 125 -4.73 0.93 -12.28
CA PRO A 125 -5.81 0.92 -13.27
C PRO A 125 -5.32 0.91 -14.73
N GLU A 126 -4.02 1.08 -14.96
CA GLU A 126 -3.37 1.01 -16.27
C GLU A 126 -2.62 -0.33 -16.42
N THR A 127 -2.50 -0.84 -17.64
CA THR A 127 -1.85 -2.13 -17.92
C THR A 127 -0.39 -2.16 -17.48
N ARG A 128 -0.03 -3.15 -16.67
CA ARG A 128 1.35 -3.45 -16.29
C ARG A 128 1.57 -4.95 -16.22
N ILE A 129 2.58 -5.42 -16.97
CA ILE A 129 2.95 -6.83 -16.98
C ILE A 129 3.89 -7.15 -15.82
N GLU A 130 3.51 -8.11 -14.99
CA GLU A 130 4.33 -8.74 -13.94
C GLU A 130 4.43 -10.24 -14.24
N ASN A 131 5.65 -10.76 -14.41
CA ASN A 131 5.93 -12.17 -14.75
C ASN A 131 5.09 -12.76 -15.91
N GLY A 132 4.68 -11.92 -16.87
CA GLY A 132 3.90 -12.29 -18.06
C GLY A 132 2.39 -12.07 -17.96
N VAL A 133 1.87 -11.66 -16.81
CA VAL A 133 0.44 -11.39 -16.58
C VAL A 133 0.20 -9.89 -16.40
N ASP A 134 -0.86 -9.34 -17.01
CA ASP A 134 -1.30 -7.97 -16.72
C ASP A 134 -1.97 -7.93 -15.34
N VAL A 135 -1.47 -7.07 -14.46
CA VAL A 135 -1.99 -6.89 -13.09
C VAL A 135 -2.97 -5.73 -12.97
N LYS A 136 -3.41 -5.15 -14.10
CA LYS A 136 -4.44 -4.11 -14.14
C LYS A 136 -5.66 -4.45 -13.27
N PHE A 137 -6.01 -3.53 -12.38
CA PHE A 137 -7.26 -3.53 -11.64
C PHE A 137 -7.67 -2.10 -11.27
N SER A 138 -8.82 -1.65 -11.77
CA SER A 138 -9.41 -0.34 -11.50
C SER A 138 -10.70 -0.46 -10.67
N ILE A 139 -11.19 0.67 -10.15
CA ILE A 139 -12.45 0.68 -9.40
C ILE A 139 -13.66 0.30 -10.28
N ASP A 140 -13.58 0.49 -11.59
CA ASP A 140 -14.61 0.03 -12.54
C ASP A 140 -14.55 -1.49 -12.75
N ASP A 141 -13.34 -2.08 -12.75
CA ASP A 141 -13.17 -3.54 -12.76
C ASP A 141 -13.69 -4.17 -11.44
N LEU A 142 -13.60 -3.46 -10.29
CA LEU A 142 -14.22 -3.86 -9.02
C LEU A 142 -15.75 -3.68 -9.03
N LYS A 143 -16.27 -2.58 -9.59
CA LYS A 143 -17.71 -2.34 -9.70
C LYS A 143 -18.42 -3.39 -10.55
N ALA A 144 -17.73 -3.94 -11.56
CA ALA A 144 -18.26 -4.98 -12.43
C ALA A 144 -18.31 -6.39 -11.80
N LYS A 145 -17.90 -6.55 -10.54
CA LYS A 145 -17.93 -7.84 -9.83
C LYS A 145 -19.31 -8.12 -9.23
N THR A 146 -19.80 -9.34 -9.43
CA THR A 146 -21.04 -9.86 -8.83
C THR A 146 -20.82 -10.60 -7.50
N GLU A 147 -19.57 -10.83 -7.13
CA GLU A 147 -19.13 -11.50 -5.90
C GLU A 147 -17.91 -10.72 -5.33
N PRO A 148 -17.63 -10.78 -4.02
CA PRO A 148 -16.54 -9.99 -3.43
C PRO A 148 -15.15 -10.32 -3.99
N GLU A 149 -14.34 -9.31 -4.32
CA GLU A 149 -13.01 -9.54 -4.89
C GLU A 149 -11.97 -9.80 -3.79
N GLY A 150 -11.23 -10.91 -3.90
CA GLY A 150 -10.08 -11.20 -3.03
C GLY A 150 -8.88 -10.31 -3.38
N TRP A 151 -8.50 -9.41 -2.47
CA TRP A 151 -7.43 -8.42 -2.65
C TRP A 151 -6.03 -9.04 -2.49
N ASP A 152 -5.65 -9.83 -3.49
CA ASP A 152 -4.43 -10.64 -3.53
C ASP A 152 -3.13 -9.83 -3.73
N GLY A 153 -2.00 -10.54 -3.89
CA GLY A 153 -0.75 -9.95 -4.41
C GLY A 153 0.03 -9.06 -3.44
N ILE A 154 -0.42 -8.91 -2.19
CA ILE A 154 0.28 -8.15 -1.17
C ILE A 154 1.55 -8.90 -0.74
N ARG A 155 2.73 -8.37 -1.10
CA ARG A 155 4.07 -8.93 -0.78
C ARG A 155 4.91 -8.06 0.16
N ALA A 156 4.25 -7.24 0.99
CA ALA A 156 4.88 -6.44 2.03
C ALA A 156 4.30 -6.79 3.40
N TYR A 157 5.14 -7.26 4.33
CA TYR A 157 4.70 -7.70 5.67
C TYR A 157 3.88 -6.64 6.43
N ALA A 158 4.20 -5.36 6.30
CA ALA A 158 3.42 -4.29 6.93
C ALA A 158 2.01 -4.14 6.34
N ALA A 159 1.86 -4.27 5.01
CA ALA A 159 0.55 -4.23 4.34
C ALA A 159 -0.28 -5.48 4.66
N ARG A 160 0.35 -6.66 4.64
CA ARG A 160 -0.26 -7.92 5.09
C ARG A 160 -0.73 -7.85 6.54
N ASN A 161 0.10 -7.34 7.45
CA ASN A 161 -0.28 -7.17 8.85
C ASN A 161 -1.41 -6.16 9.03
N ASN A 162 -1.49 -5.10 8.21
CA ASN A 162 -2.65 -4.21 8.19
C ASN A 162 -3.93 -4.95 7.77
N MET A 163 -3.90 -5.77 6.71
CA MET A 163 -5.05 -6.60 6.31
C MET A 163 -5.50 -7.58 7.38
N ARG A 164 -4.57 -8.18 8.13
CA ARG A 164 -4.88 -9.03 9.29
C ARG A 164 -5.62 -8.31 10.43
N ASN A 165 -5.62 -6.98 10.46
CA ASN A 165 -6.32 -6.14 11.45
C ASN A 165 -7.61 -5.51 10.91
N MET A 166 -8.04 -5.83 9.68
CA MET A 166 -9.35 -5.43 9.15
C MET A 166 -10.45 -6.30 9.75
N ASN A 167 -11.62 -5.72 10.03
CA ASN A 167 -12.83 -6.47 10.40
C ASN A 167 -13.90 -6.36 9.31
N ALA A 168 -14.84 -7.29 9.28
CA ALA A 168 -15.95 -7.23 8.32
C ALA A 168 -16.81 -5.97 8.53
N GLY A 169 -17.13 -5.28 7.44
CA GLY A 169 -17.79 -3.97 7.41
C GLY A 169 -16.83 -2.77 7.34
N ASP A 170 -15.51 -2.95 7.49
CA ASP A 170 -14.55 -1.84 7.41
C ASP A 170 -14.54 -1.17 6.04
N LEU A 171 -14.28 0.15 6.01
CA LEU A 171 -14.27 0.90 4.76
C LEU A 171 -12.84 1.24 4.32
N ALA A 172 -12.57 1.09 3.03
CA ALA A 172 -11.28 1.35 2.42
C ALA A 172 -11.40 2.33 1.25
N PHE A 173 -10.50 3.29 1.16
CA PHE A 173 -10.31 4.09 -0.04
C PHE A 173 -9.61 3.26 -1.12
N PHE A 174 -10.24 3.12 -2.27
CA PHE A 174 -9.61 2.60 -3.48
C PHE A 174 -8.66 3.68 -4.01
N TYR A 175 -7.36 3.40 -4.00
CA TYR A 175 -6.33 4.32 -4.48
C TYR A 175 -5.75 3.84 -5.83
N ALA A 176 -5.97 4.64 -6.87
CA ALA A 176 -5.34 4.46 -8.17
C ALA A 176 -3.85 4.81 -8.08
N SER A 177 -2.98 3.82 -8.29
CA SER A 177 -1.52 3.95 -8.23
C SER A 177 -0.85 3.59 -9.56
N ASN A 178 0.39 4.04 -9.73
CA ASN A 178 1.23 3.80 -10.91
C ASN A 178 0.62 4.17 -12.28
N CYS A 179 -0.43 4.99 -12.28
CA CYS A 179 -1.10 5.54 -13.44
C CYS A 179 -0.71 7.01 -13.69
N LYS A 180 -1.16 7.58 -14.82
CA LYS A 180 -0.99 8.99 -15.19
C LYS A 180 -1.53 9.96 -14.14
N GLU A 181 -2.66 9.64 -13.53
CA GLU A 181 -3.38 10.49 -12.57
C GLU A 181 -3.66 9.74 -11.25
N PRO A 182 -2.64 9.55 -10.39
CA PRO A 182 -2.76 8.75 -9.19
C PRO A 182 -3.48 9.51 -8.07
N GLY A 183 -4.35 8.84 -7.32
CA GLY A 183 -5.20 9.44 -6.30
C GLY A 183 -6.26 8.49 -5.74
N ILE A 184 -7.08 8.99 -4.82
CA ILE A 184 -8.27 8.26 -4.33
C ILE A 184 -9.38 8.40 -5.36
N VAL A 185 -9.92 7.27 -5.82
CA VAL A 185 -10.98 7.19 -6.85
C VAL A 185 -12.32 6.69 -6.32
N GLY A 186 -12.40 6.28 -5.06
CA GLY A 186 -13.65 5.87 -4.42
C GLY A 186 -13.45 5.08 -3.12
N ILE A 187 -14.53 4.43 -2.70
CA ILE A 187 -14.69 3.66 -1.46
C ILE A 187 -15.17 2.24 -1.80
N MET A 188 -14.64 1.28 -1.07
CA MET A 188 -15.02 -0.13 -1.05
C MET A 188 -15.11 -0.60 0.42
N GLU A 189 -15.78 -1.73 0.67
CA GLU A 189 -15.96 -2.32 2.00
C GLU A 189 -15.25 -3.66 2.11
N ILE A 190 -14.65 -3.96 3.27
CA ILE A 190 -14.11 -5.27 3.61
C ILE A 190 -15.26 -6.17 4.03
N VAL A 191 -15.70 -7.08 3.17
CA VAL A 191 -16.87 -7.95 3.44
C VAL A 191 -16.49 -9.36 3.87
N LYS A 192 -15.21 -9.74 3.75
CA LYS A 192 -14.63 -10.88 4.49
C LYS A 192 -13.27 -10.51 5.02
N GLU A 193 -13.05 -10.88 6.28
CA GLU A 193 -11.76 -10.74 6.97
C GLU A 193 -10.67 -11.61 6.32
N PHE A 194 -9.44 -11.54 6.86
CA PHE A 194 -8.30 -12.11 6.16
C PHE A 194 -8.39 -13.63 5.99
N SER A 195 -8.00 -14.12 4.82
CA SER A 195 -7.81 -15.53 4.51
C SER A 195 -6.46 -15.74 3.81
N GLU A 196 -5.99 -16.99 3.74
CA GLU A 196 -4.74 -17.33 3.07
C GLU A 196 -4.76 -16.91 1.58
N ASP A 197 -3.67 -16.30 1.10
CA ASP A 197 -3.51 -15.95 -0.32
C ASP A 197 -3.19 -17.22 -1.11
N SER A 198 -4.24 -17.96 -1.44
CA SER A 198 -4.20 -19.37 -1.89
C SER A 198 -3.88 -19.55 -3.38
N LYS A 199 -3.76 -18.47 -4.16
CA LYS A 199 -3.39 -18.45 -5.59
C LYS A 199 -1.93 -18.85 -5.89
N PHE A 200 -1.21 -19.41 -4.91
CA PHE A 200 0.26 -19.44 -4.90
C PHE A 200 1.00 -20.78 -4.68
N PRO A 201 0.43 -21.87 -4.13
CA PRO A 201 1.16 -23.13 -3.93
C PRO A 201 1.04 -24.11 -5.11
N ILE A 202 0.82 -23.63 -6.34
CA ILE A 202 0.75 -24.47 -7.56
C ILE A 202 2.04 -24.33 -8.38
N PRO A 203 3.01 -25.26 -8.26
CA PRO A 203 4.27 -25.21 -9.02
C PRO A 203 4.11 -25.46 -10.53
N VAL A 204 2.88 -25.69 -11.00
CA VAL A 204 2.51 -25.92 -12.40
C VAL A 204 2.27 -24.61 -13.16
N THR A 205 2.17 -23.47 -12.47
CA THR A 205 1.80 -22.16 -13.06
C THR A 205 2.94 -21.14 -12.96
N PRO A 206 4.01 -21.25 -13.79
CA PRO A 206 5.18 -20.36 -13.76
C PRO A 206 4.91 -18.91 -14.27
N CYS A 207 3.66 -18.48 -14.27
CA CYS A 207 3.20 -17.15 -14.70
C CYS A 207 2.36 -16.43 -13.62
N ALA A 208 2.24 -16.98 -12.41
CA ALA A 208 1.55 -16.28 -11.32
C ALA A 208 2.32 -14.99 -10.96
N PRO A 209 1.73 -13.78 -11.09
CA PRO A 209 2.48 -12.52 -11.06
C PRO A 209 3.23 -12.29 -9.74
N TYR A 210 2.68 -12.76 -8.62
CA TYR A 210 3.18 -12.50 -7.27
C TYR A 210 3.71 -13.75 -6.54
N TYR A 211 4.28 -14.72 -7.27
CA TYR A 211 4.81 -15.95 -6.68
C TYR A 211 5.95 -15.69 -5.68
N ASP A 212 5.90 -16.36 -4.53
CA ASP A 212 6.96 -16.37 -3.51
C ASP A 212 7.31 -17.82 -3.15
N PRO A 213 8.52 -18.32 -3.51
CA PRO A 213 8.93 -19.70 -3.25
C PRO A 213 9.11 -20.05 -1.77
N LYS A 214 8.93 -19.09 -0.84
CA LYS A 214 8.95 -19.33 0.60
C LYS A 214 7.56 -19.60 1.18
N SER A 215 6.49 -19.31 0.44
CA SER A 215 5.10 -19.52 0.84
C SER A 215 4.63 -20.88 0.33
N THR A 216 4.41 -21.85 1.21
CA THR A 216 3.93 -23.20 0.85
C THR A 216 2.48 -23.40 1.32
N LYS A 217 1.82 -24.49 0.91
CA LYS A 217 0.43 -24.77 1.33
C LYS A 217 0.33 -25.09 2.83
N GLU A 218 1.40 -25.64 3.40
CA GLU A 218 1.53 -26.00 4.82
C GLU A 218 2.00 -24.81 5.66
N LYS A 219 2.46 -23.74 5.00
CA LYS A 219 2.97 -22.52 5.63
C LYS A 219 2.77 -21.31 4.72
N PRO A 220 1.53 -20.84 4.54
CA PRO A 220 1.27 -19.62 3.80
C PRO A 220 1.88 -18.41 4.52
N ILE A 221 2.62 -17.59 3.77
CA ILE A 221 3.22 -16.35 4.27
C ILE A 221 2.28 -15.15 4.01
N TRP A 222 1.45 -15.25 2.99
CA TRP A 222 0.62 -14.16 2.48
C TRP A 222 -0.86 -14.43 2.71
N ASP A 223 -1.59 -13.34 2.92
CA ASP A 223 -3.02 -13.32 3.18
C ASP A 223 -3.65 -12.27 2.26
N LEU A 224 -4.97 -12.36 2.05
CA LEU A 224 -5.81 -11.37 1.40
C LEU A 224 -7.09 -11.13 2.22
N VAL A 225 -7.82 -10.06 1.92
CA VAL A 225 -9.19 -9.80 2.40
C VAL A 225 -10.14 -9.75 1.19
N HIS A 226 -11.45 -9.92 1.39
CA HIS A 226 -12.41 -9.77 0.30
C HIS A 226 -13.14 -8.44 0.39
N VAL A 227 -13.30 -7.77 -0.76
CA VAL A 227 -13.86 -6.42 -0.81
C VAL A 227 -15.00 -6.29 -1.83
N GLU A 228 -15.96 -5.42 -1.52
CA GLU A 228 -17.05 -5.03 -2.41
C GLU A 228 -17.01 -3.54 -2.74
N PHE A 229 -17.46 -3.18 -3.93
CA PHE A 229 -17.68 -1.79 -4.31
C PHE A 229 -18.73 -1.10 -3.40
N ARG A 230 -18.56 0.20 -3.14
CA ARG A 230 -19.54 1.03 -2.41
C ARG A 230 -19.79 2.42 -3.01
N LYS A 231 -18.76 3.16 -3.45
CA LYS A 231 -18.92 4.50 -4.03
C LYS A 231 -17.73 4.91 -4.91
N LYS A 232 -17.95 5.28 -6.16
CA LYS A 232 -16.93 5.90 -7.02
C LYS A 232 -16.97 7.43 -6.88
N PHE A 233 -15.80 8.06 -6.88
CA PHE A 233 -15.69 9.51 -6.81
C PHE A 233 -15.82 10.14 -8.19
N ALA A 234 -16.78 11.06 -8.34
CA ALA A 234 -17.00 11.82 -9.57
C ALA A 234 -15.76 12.62 -10.00
N VAL A 235 -15.04 13.15 -9.00
CA VAL A 235 -13.76 13.84 -9.16
C VAL A 235 -12.74 13.20 -8.20
N PRO A 236 -11.73 12.48 -8.69
CA PRO A 236 -10.69 11.87 -7.84
C PRO A 236 -9.92 12.89 -6.98
N ILE A 237 -9.47 12.46 -5.79
CA ILE A 237 -8.60 13.26 -4.92
C ILE A 237 -7.14 12.92 -5.26
N GLY A 238 -6.50 13.77 -6.07
CA GLY A 238 -5.20 13.48 -6.67
C GLY A 238 -4.03 13.53 -5.67
N LEU A 239 -2.98 12.74 -5.92
CA LEU A 239 -1.77 12.68 -5.08
C LEU A 239 -1.11 14.05 -4.83
N LYS A 240 -1.21 14.99 -5.79
CA LYS A 240 -0.69 16.36 -5.64
C LYS A 240 -1.48 17.17 -4.60
N GLU A 241 -2.79 16.93 -4.52
CA GLU A 241 -3.72 17.55 -3.57
C GLU A 241 -3.53 16.95 -2.17
N LEU A 242 -3.48 15.61 -2.07
CA LEU A 242 -3.15 14.89 -0.84
C LEU A 242 -1.80 15.34 -0.25
N ARG A 243 -0.75 15.48 -1.08
CA ARG A 243 0.55 16.03 -0.66
C ARG A 243 0.53 17.53 -0.31
N GLY A 244 -0.48 18.27 -0.75
CA GLY A 244 -0.71 19.65 -0.32
C GLY A 244 -1.34 19.70 1.09
N LEU A 245 -2.31 18.81 1.33
CA LEU A 245 -3.07 18.66 2.57
C LEU A 245 -2.28 17.96 3.69
N GLY A 246 -1.27 17.16 3.35
CA GLY A 246 -0.36 16.49 4.28
C GLY A 246 0.95 17.22 4.55
N LYS A 247 0.98 18.55 4.38
CA LYS A 247 2.06 19.40 4.90
C LYS A 247 1.92 19.57 6.42
N PRO A 248 2.99 20.00 7.13
CA PRO A 248 2.91 20.29 8.56
C PRO A 248 1.79 21.31 8.88
N GLY A 249 0.98 21.01 9.90
CA GLY A 249 -0.23 21.75 10.25
C GLY A 249 -1.45 21.48 9.35
N GLY A 250 -1.35 20.57 8.38
CA GLY A 250 -2.43 20.20 7.46
C GLY A 250 -3.26 19.00 7.93
N PRO A 251 -4.51 18.85 7.47
CA PRO A 251 -5.44 17.83 7.95
C PRO A 251 -5.00 16.39 7.66
N LEU A 252 -4.06 16.18 6.72
CA LEU A 252 -3.49 14.86 6.41
C LEU A 252 -2.02 14.74 6.83
N GLU A 253 -1.52 15.59 7.74
CA GLU A 253 -0.12 15.55 8.21
C GLU A 253 0.26 14.17 8.77
N MET A 254 -0.67 13.44 9.36
CA MET A 254 -0.41 12.13 9.97
C MET A 254 -0.54 10.95 9.00
N MET A 255 -1.13 11.16 7.83
CA MET A 255 -1.64 10.09 6.96
C MET A 255 -0.56 9.10 6.53
N GLN A 256 -0.79 7.81 6.85
CA GLN A 256 0.21 6.76 6.61
C GLN A 256 0.59 6.62 5.13
N LEU A 257 -0.35 6.84 4.19
CA LEU A 257 -0.09 6.92 2.74
C LEU A 257 1.06 7.87 2.38
N LEU A 258 1.11 9.04 3.02
CA LEU A 258 2.05 10.11 2.68
C LEU A 258 3.40 9.90 3.35
N LYS A 259 3.41 9.34 4.58
CA LYS A 259 4.65 9.01 5.32
C LYS A 259 5.32 7.74 4.82
N GLN A 260 4.54 6.75 4.36
CA GLN A 260 5.01 5.41 4.00
C GLN A 260 4.65 5.10 2.54
N SER A 261 5.20 5.90 1.61
CA SER A 261 4.84 5.90 0.19
C SER A 261 4.85 4.52 -0.51
N ARG A 262 5.74 3.62 -0.10
CA ARG A 262 5.87 2.24 -0.62
C ARG A 262 4.88 1.23 -0.03
N LEU A 263 4.09 1.60 0.99
CA LEU A 263 3.09 0.73 1.59
C LEU A 263 1.83 0.67 0.72
N SER A 264 1.35 -0.53 0.37
CA SER A 264 0.17 -0.73 -0.50
C SER A 264 -1.16 -0.74 0.24
N VAL A 265 -1.18 -1.18 1.51
CA VAL A 265 -2.35 -1.15 2.39
C VAL A 265 -2.00 -0.36 3.65
N SER A 266 -2.68 0.75 3.88
CA SER A 266 -2.41 1.68 4.99
C SER A 266 -3.68 2.00 5.79
N LYS A 267 -3.55 2.21 7.10
CA LYS A 267 -4.64 2.71 7.93
C LYS A 267 -4.86 4.21 7.70
N VAL A 268 -6.10 4.64 7.84
CA VAL A 268 -6.57 6.03 7.77
C VAL A 268 -7.26 6.34 9.11
N SER A 269 -7.11 7.56 9.64
CA SER A 269 -7.82 7.95 10.87
C SER A 269 -9.30 8.27 10.61
N SER A 270 -10.13 8.29 11.66
CA SER A 270 -11.53 8.73 11.59
C SER A 270 -11.66 10.17 11.08
N GLU A 271 -10.71 11.03 11.44
CA GLU A 271 -10.66 12.44 11.07
C GLU A 271 -10.21 12.61 9.61
N GLU A 272 -9.16 11.88 9.21
CA GLU A 272 -8.67 11.82 7.84
C GLU A 272 -9.74 11.28 6.88
N TRP A 273 -10.46 10.22 7.28
CA TRP A 273 -11.57 9.65 6.53
C TRP A 273 -12.71 10.66 6.33
N ARG A 274 -13.21 11.23 7.44
CA ARG A 274 -14.31 12.21 7.41
C ARG A 274 -13.96 13.40 6.52
N PHE A 275 -12.76 13.95 6.66
CA PHE A 275 -12.27 15.06 5.85
C PHE A 275 -12.13 14.70 4.36
N LEU A 276 -11.64 13.52 4.03
CA LEU A 276 -11.50 13.07 2.63
C LEU A 276 -12.87 12.80 1.96
N CYS A 277 -13.86 12.31 2.71
CA CYS A 277 -15.23 12.18 2.22
C CYS A 277 -15.88 13.55 1.98
N GLU A 278 -15.81 14.48 2.95
CA GLU A 278 -16.31 15.86 2.77
C GLU A 278 -15.64 16.57 1.59
N LEU A 279 -14.34 16.35 1.39
CA LEU A 279 -13.61 16.87 0.22
C LEU A 279 -14.10 16.24 -1.09
N ALA A 280 -14.37 14.93 -1.12
CA ALA A 280 -14.90 14.25 -2.31
C ALA A 280 -16.29 14.79 -2.69
N ASP A 281 -17.20 14.88 -1.72
CA ASP A 281 -18.57 15.37 -1.92
C ASP A 281 -18.57 16.85 -2.34
N SER A 282 -17.66 17.69 -1.78
CA SER A 282 -17.48 19.08 -2.24
C SER A 282 -17.01 19.13 -3.70
N LYS A 283 -15.99 18.33 -4.07
CA LYS A 283 -15.45 18.34 -5.44
C LYS A 283 -16.46 17.87 -6.49
N ALA A 284 -17.32 16.92 -6.13
CA ALA A 284 -18.43 16.49 -6.99
C ALA A 284 -19.43 17.64 -7.21
N LYS A 285 -19.87 18.27 -6.11
CA LYS A 285 -20.77 19.45 -6.14
C LYS A 285 -20.19 20.62 -6.94
N ASP A 286 -18.91 20.96 -6.73
CA ASP A 286 -18.23 22.06 -7.44
C ASP A 286 -18.06 21.78 -8.95
N ALA A 287 -18.05 20.50 -9.35
CA ALA A 287 -18.05 20.08 -10.75
C ALA A 287 -19.47 19.95 -11.36
N GLY A 288 -20.53 20.04 -10.55
CA GLY A 288 -21.91 19.76 -10.98
C GLY A 288 -22.15 18.28 -11.31
N LEU A 289 -21.43 17.38 -10.64
CA LEU A 289 -21.49 15.93 -10.85
C LEU A 289 -21.96 15.21 -9.59
N GLU A 290 -22.55 14.03 -9.75
CA GLU A 290 -22.93 13.14 -8.65
C GLU A 290 -21.99 11.94 -8.55
N HIS A 291 -21.92 11.37 -7.35
CA HIS A 291 -21.18 10.15 -7.09
C HIS A 291 -21.92 8.93 -7.63
N ASP A 292 -21.16 7.95 -8.12
CA ASP A 292 -21.69 6.67 -8.58
C ASP A 292 -21.62 5.66 -7.43
N GLU A 293 -22.75 5.43 -6.75
CA GLU A 293 -22.89 4.49 -5.63
C GLU A 293 -23.21 3.06 -6.08
N GLY A 294 -23.31 2.82 -7.39
CA GLY A 294 -23.68 1.51 -7.96
C GLY A 294 -25.18 1.20 -7.89
N GLU A 295 -25.53 0.00 -8.34
CA GLU A 295 -26.87 -0.56 -8.16
C GLU A 295 -26.89 -1.38 -6.85
N LYS A 296 -28.03 -1.38 -6.15
CA LYS A 296 -28.23 -2.04 -4.84
C LYS A 296 -29.10 -3.28 -4.96
#